data_AF-A0A090WMA1-F1
#
_entry.id   AF-A0A090WMA1-F1
#
_cell.length_a   1.000
_cell.length_b   1.000
_cell.length_c   1.000
_cell.angle_alpha   90.00
_cell.angle_beta   90.00
_cell.angle_gamma   90.00
#
_symmetry.space_group_name_H-M   'P 1'
#
loop_
_entity.id
_entity.type
_entity.pdbx_description
1 polymer ?
#
loop_
_entity_poly.entity_id
_entity_poly.type
_entity_poly.pdbx_seq_one_letter_code
_entity_poly.pdbx_strand_id
1 'polypeptide(L)'
;MGEFKAGVGFTNFKVLPFCKPRFSYAHPPALSPDGKTLFFTANIKGGKATTKGGSDIFKVDILDGNTFSEPENLGSKVNSYGKEMFPFIASDNTLYFSSNRPNGFGGYDLYKCKINEDSTYEKAEKLEKPLNSVKDDLSLIMNANNTSGFLSSKRLGGKGDDDIYVFKMK
;
A
#
# COMPACT_ATOMS: atom_id res chain seq x y z
N MET A 1 -0.48 -14.97 18.72
CA MET A 1 -0.58 -13.50 18.56
C MET A 1 0.79 -12.96 18.93
N GLY A 2 1.35 -12.01 18.18
CA GLY A 2 2.68 -11.49 18.52
C GLY A 2 2.66 -10.82 19.89
N GLU A 3 3.63 -11.13 20.74
CA GLU A 3 3.75 -10.59 22.11
C GLU A 3 4.97 -9.69 22.20
N PHE A 4 4.78 -8.43 22.57
CA PHE A 4 5.89 -7.54 22.84
C PHE A 4 6.49 -7.85 24.22
N LYS A 5 7.81 -8.10 24.27
CA LYS A 5 8.57 -8.25 25.50
C LYS A 5 9.64 -7.15 25.58
N ALA A 6 9.58 -6.33 26.63
CA ALA A 6 10.55 -5.25 26.84
C ALA A 6 11.99 -5.80 26.84
N GLY A 7 12.91 -5.11 26.15
CA GLY A 7 14.31 -5.53 26.00
C GLY A 7 14.56 -6.66 24.99
N VAL A 8 13.51 -7.32 24.46
CA VAL A 8 13.61 -8.40 23.45
C VAL A 8 12.95 -7.99 22.13
N GLY A 9 11.82 -7.28 22.20
CA GLY A 9 10.99 -6.95 21.04
C GLY A 9 9.78 -7.88 20.89
N PHE A 10 9.22 -7.93 19.68
CA PHE A 10 8.08 -8.81 19.39
C PHE A 10 8.52 -10.28 19.32
N THR A 11 7.79 -11.13 20.05
CA THR A 11 7.96 -12.58 20.13
C THR A 11 6.66 -13.28 19.72
N ASN A 12 6.66 -14.61 19.59
CA ASN A 12 5.43 -15.39 19.32
C ASN A 12 4.65 -14.98 18.05
N PHE A 13 5.35 -14.50 17.02
CA PHE A 13 4.75 -14.20 15.71
C PHE A 13 4.73 -15.44 14.82
N LYS A 14 3.68 -15.59 14.03
CA LYS A 14 3.56 -16.62 13.00
C LYS A 14 3.70 -15.96 11.64
N VAL A 15 4.65 -16.44 10.85
CA VAL A 15 4.78 -16.04 9.45
C VAL A 15 3.53 -16.50 8.69
N LEU A 16 2.94 -15.60 7.90
CA LEU A 16 1.78 -15.95 7.07
C LEU A 16 2.17 -17.04 6.04
N PRO A 17 1.30 -18.03 5.78
CA PRO A 17 1.68 -19.24 5.03
C PRO A 17 2.09 -18.97 3.57
N PHE A 18 1.64 -17.86 2.99
CA PHE A 18 1.99 -17.43 1.65
C PHE A 18 3.37 -16.74 1.58
N CYS A 19 3.97 -16.36 2.71
CA CYS A 19 5.27 -15.71 2.73
C CYS A 19 6.40 -16.72 2.49
N LYS A 20 7.16 -16.53 1.41
CA LYS A 20 8.33 -17.35 1.08
C LYS A 20 9.62 -16.59 1.40
N PRO A 21 10.61 -17.18 2.11
CA PRO A 21 11.82 -16.48 2.56
C PRO A 21 12.67 -15.79 1.46
N ARG A 22 12.55 -16.24 0.21
CA ARG A 22 13.29 -15.68 -0.94
C ARG A 22 12.69 -14.38 -1.51
N PHE A 23 11.56 -13.93 -0.98
CA PHE A 23 10.90 -12.69 -1.42
C PHE A 23 10.78 -11.71 -0.25
N SER A 24 10.71 -10.45 -0.62
CA SER A 24 10.36 -9.35 0.28
C SER A 24 8.85 -9.15 0.28
N TYR A 25 8.31 -8.99 1.48
CA TYR A 25 6.95 -8.56 1.75
C TYR A 25 7.08 -7.31 2.62
N ALA A 26 6.63 -6.19 2.11
CA ALA A 26 6.96 -4.88 2.65
C ALA A 26 5.73 -4.01 2.88
N HIS A 27 5.98 -2.98 3.69
CA HIS A 27 5.04 -1.95 4.12
C HIS A 27 3.86 -2.51 4.95
N PRO A 28 3.23 -1.69 5.81
CA PRO A 28 2.07 -2.15 6.56
C PRO A 28 1.02 -2.66 5.56
N PRO A 29 0.56 -3.91 5.70
CA PRO A 29 -0.50 -4.41 4.83
C PRO A 29 -1.80 -3.68 5.16
N ALA A 30 -2.63 -3.45 4.14
CA ALA A 30 -3.92 -2.81 4.29
C ALA A 30 -5.03 -3.85 4.25
N LEU A 31 -6.00 -3.70 5.13
CA LEU A 31 -7.19 -4.55 5.16
C LEU A 31 -8.31 -3.87 4.38
N SER A 32 -9.11 -4.63 3.62
CA SER A 32 -10.37 -4.13 3.08
C SER A 32 -11.32 -3.71 4.22
N PRO A 33 -12.27 -2.79 3.98
CA PRO A 33 -13.18 -2.31 5.02
C PRO A 33 -14.03 -3.42 5.65
N ASP A 34 -14.33 -4.47 4.89
CA ASP A 34 -15.08 -5.65 5.35
C ASP A 34 -14.22 -6.69 6.07
N GLY A 35 -12.90 -6.49 6.14
CA GLY A 35 -11.97 -7.39 6.81
C GLY A 35 -11.62 -8.67 6.04
N LYS A 36 -12.08 -8.83 4.80
CA LYS A 36 -11.96 -10.10 4.05
C LYS A 36 -10.78 -10.17 3.09
N THR A 37 -10.13 -9.05 2.79
CA THR A 37 -9.02 -9.01 1.83
C THR A 37 -7.84 -8.25 2.44
N LEU A 38 -6.64 -8.85 2.34
CA LEU A 38 -5.39 -8.24 2.76
C LEU A 38 -4.58 -7.83 1.54
N PHE A 39 -4.27 -6.53 1.45
CA PHE A 39 -3.42 -5.93 0.43
C PHE A 39 -2.03 -5.70 0.99
N PHE A 40 -0.99 -6.00 0.21
CA PHE A 40 0.40 -5.83 0.64
C PHE A 40 1.30 -5.63 -0.57
N THR A 41 2.54 -5.18 -0.33
CA THR A 41 3.52 -5.03 -1.41
C THR A 41 4.56 -6.14 -1.34
N ALA A 42 5.00 -6.63 -2.49
CA ALA A 42 6.01 -7.67 -2.55
C ALA A 42 6.80 -7.65 -3.87
N ASN A 43 7.89 -8.43 -3.90
CA ASN A 43 8.68 -8.69 -5.11
C ASN A 43 8.68 -10.19 -5.49
N ILE A 44 7.50 -10.80 -5.48
CA ILE A 44 7.28 -12.23 -5.78
C ILE A 44 7.74 -12.55 -7.21
N LYS A 45 8.54 -13.61 -7.37
CA LYS A 45 9.05 -14.07 -8.68
C LYS A 45 8.74 -15.55 -8.95
N GLY A 46 8.24 -15.81 -10.14
CA GLY A 46 7.89 -17.15 -10.60
C GLY A 46 6.40 -17.46 -10.37
N GLY A 47 5.80 -18.17 -11.32
CA GLY A 47 4.36 -18.45 -11.32
C GLY A 47 3.51 -17.28 -11.84
N LYS A 48 2.19 -17.43 -11.73
CA LYS A 48 1.19 -16.49 -12.29
C LYS A 48 1.23 -15.10 -11.62
N ALA A 49 1.57 -15.04 -10.34
CA ALA A 49 1.64 -13.83 -9.53
C ALA A 49 3.05 -13.20 -9.52
N THR A 50 3.74 -13.19 -10.66
CA THR A 50 5.08 -12.59 -10.75
C THR A 50 4.98 -11.05 -10.80
N THR A 51 5.72 -10.37 -9.92
CA THR A 51 5.95 -8.91 -9.94
C THR A 51 6.43 -8.45 -11.32
N LYS A 52 5.84 -7.37 -11.82
CA LYS A 52 6.18 -6.76 -13.12
C LYS A 52 7.11 -5.57 -12.98
N GLY A 53 7.01 -4.80 -11.89
CA GLY A 53 7.90 -3.70 -11.58
C GLY A 53 9.06 -4.09 -10.66
N GLY A 54 9.52 -3.12 -9.87
CA GLY A 54 10.47 -3.34 -8.76
C GLY A 54 9.79 -3.94 -7.52
N SER A 55 8.57 -3.50 -7.23
CA SER A 55 7.65 -4.08 -6.24
C SER A 55 6.23 -3.77 -6.66
N ASP A 56 5.33 -4.72 -6.47
CA ASP A 56 3.94 -4.61 -6.90
C ASP A 56 3.03 -4.77 -5.68
N ILE A 57 1.79 -4.27 -5.78
CA ILE A 57 0.71 -4.55 -4.85
C ILE A 57 0.07 -5.89 -5.21
N PHE A 58 -0.11 -6.70 -4.18
CA PHE A 58 -0.79 -7.99 -4.21
C PHE A 58 -1.97 -7.97 -3.24
N LYS A 59 -2.89 -8.91 -3.44
CA LYS A 59 -3.91 -9.24 -2.44
C LYS A 59 -3.93 -10.72 -2.12
N VAL A 60 -4.47 -11.05 -0.96
CA VAL A 60 -4.98 -12.38 -0.59
C VAL A 60 -6.34 -12.22 0.06
N ASP A 61 -7.19 -13.22 -0.12
CA ASP A 61 -8.43 -13.34 0.64
C ASP A 61 -8.12 -13.95 2.00
N ILE A 62 -8.74 -13.41 3.03
CA ILE A 62 -8.71 -13.95 4.39
C ILE A 62 -9.87 -14.95 4.49
N LEU A 63 -9.51 -16.21 4.66
CA LEU A 63 -10.44 -17.33 4.72
C LEU A 63 -10.61 -17.80 6.17
N ASP A 64 -11.52 -18.74 6.38
CA ASP A 64 -11.76 -19.30 7.70
C ASP A 64 -10.53 -20.02 8.28
N GLY A 65 -10.46 -20.11 9.60
CA GLY A 65 -9.42 -20.89 10.29
C GLY A 65 -8.00 -20.31 10.17
N ASN A 66 -7.85 -19.00 9.97
CA ASN A 66 -6.57 -18.32 9.72
C ASN A 66 -5.85 -18.83 8.46
N THR A 67 -6.62 -19.13 7.42
CA THR A 67 -6.09 -19.50 6.09
C THR A 67 -6.22 -18.34 5.12
N PHE A 68 -5.45 -18.38 4.04
CA PHE A 68 -5.38 -17.30 3.05
C PHE A 68 -5.36 -17.91 1.65
N SER A 69 -5.92 -17.20 0.67
CA SER A 69 -5.74 -17.58 -0.73
C SER A 69 -4.29 -17.35 -1.19
N GLU A 70 -3.96 -17.84 -2.39
CA GLU A 70 -2.65 -17.57 -3.00
C GLU A 70 -2.53 -16.09 -3.39
N PRO A 71 -1.35 -15.45 -3.24
CA PRO A 71 -1.16 -14.07 -3.64
C PRO A 71 -1.56 -13.78 -5.08
N GLU A 72 -2.40 -12.78 -5.28
CA GLU A 72 -2.81 -12.28 -6.59
C GLU A 72 -2.18 -10.92 -6.85
N ASN A 73 -1.51 -10.76 -7.99
CA ASN A 73 -0.99 -9.45 -8.43
C ASN A 73 -2.14 -8.60 -8.97
N LEU A 74 -2.26 -7.34 -8.54
CA LEU A 74 -3.38 -6.47 -8.93
C LEU A 74 -3.36 -6.01 -10.41
N GLY A 75 -2.35 -6.42 -11.16
CA GLY A 75 -2.27 -6.18 -12.60
C GLY A 75 -1.94 -4.73 -12.99
N SER A 76 -1.86 -4.48 -14.29
CA SER A 76 -1.35 -3.22 -14.87
C SER A 76 -2.27 -2.01 -14.70
N LYS A 77 -3.50 -2.21 -14.23
CA LYS A 77 -4.39 -1.09 -13.86
C LYS A 77 -3.90 -0.41 -12.59
N VAL A 78 -3.40 -1.18 -11.64
CA VAL A 78 -2.90 -0.69 -10.35
C VAL A 78 -1.39 -0.57 -10.36
N ASN A 79 -0.69 -1.66 -10.69
CA ASN A 79 0.77 -1.77 -10.65
C ASN A 79 1.42 -1.19 -11.91
N SER A 80 2.69 -0.83 -11.80
CA SER A 80 3.48 -0.27 -12.89
C SER A 80 4.81 -1.01 -13.06
N TYR A 81 5.70 -0.50 -13.92
CA TYR A 81 7.08 -0.98 -13.97
C TYR A 81 7.97 -0.38 -12.86
N GLY A 82 7.43 0.57 -12.08
CA GLY A 82 8.09 1.16 -10.92
C GLY A 82 7.97 0.29 -9.67
N LYS A 83 8.04 0.92 -8.50
CA LYS A 83 7.87 0.34 -7.19
C LYS A 83 6.60 0.91 -6.59
N GLU A 84 5.61 0.06 -6.38
CA GLU A 84 4.45 0.37 -5.55
C GLU A 84 4.73 0.05 -4.08
N MET A 85 4.35 0.97 -3.19
CA MET A 85 4.66 0.95 -1.75
C MET A 85 3.49 1.52 -0.93
N PHE A 86 3.43 1.15 0.36
CA PHE A 86 2.47 1.69 1.35
C PHE A 86 0.99 1.69 0.91
N PRO A 87 0.40 0.51 0.63
CA PRO A 87 -1.02 0.43 0.31
C PRO A 87 -1.87 0.83 1.52
N PHE A 88 -2.98 1.51 1.26
CA PHE A 88 -4.02 1.85 2.23
C PHE A 88 -5.39 1.74 1.56
N ILE A 89 -6.35 1.09 2.20
CA ILE A 89 -7.73 1.01 1.70
C ILE A 89 -8.60 1.95 2.53
N ALA A 90 -9.21 2.93 1.87
CA ALA A 90 -10.17 3.83 2.49
C ALA A 90 -11.55 3.17 2.66
N SER A 91 -12.41 3.80 3.47
CA SER A 91 -13.75 3.30 3.80
C SER A 91 -14.68 3.17 2.59
N ASP A 92 -14.38 3.88 1.50
CA ASP A 92 -15.12 3.85 0.24
C ASP A 92 -14.54 2.88 -0.80
N ASN A 93 -13.69 1.94 -0.38
CA ASN A 93 -12.96 1.02 -1.27
C ASN A 93 -12.02 1.71 -2.27
N THR A 94 -11.50 2.89 -1.95
CA THR A 94 -10.40 3.48 -2.70
C THR A 94 -9.06 2.98 -2.14
N LEU A 95 -8.26 2.36 -3.00
CA LEU A 95 -6.87 2.00 -2.72
C LEU A 95 -5.96 3.21 -2.96
N TYR A 96 -5.27 3.66 -1.92
CA TYR A 96 -4.21 4.64 -1.98
C TYR A 96 -2.86 3.97 -1.82
N PHE A 97 -1.84 4.46 -2.53
CA PHE A 97 -0.48 3.93 -2.44
C PHE A 97 0.53 4.94 -2.99
N SER A 98 1.81 4.70 -2.74
CA SER A 98 2.91 5.47 -3.34
C SER A 98 3.59 4.71 -4.46
N SER A 99 4.01 5.41 -5.50
CA SER A 99 4.72 4.82 -6.63
C SER A 99 5.75 5.77 -7.22
N ASN A 100 6.90 5.24 -7.63
CA ASN A 100 7.91 5.98 -8.41
C ASN A 100 7.77 5.76 -9.92
N ARG A 101 6.54 5.49 -10.39
CA ARG A 101 6.29 5.28 -11.83
C ARG A 101 6.63 6.54 -12.64
N PRO A 102 6.98 6.40 -13.94
CA PRO A 102 7.30 7.53 -14.79
C PRO A 102 6.17 8.57 -14.85
N ASN A 103 6.54 9.83 -15.10
CA ASN A 103 5.64 10.98 -15.17
C ASN A 103 4.98 11.36 -13.83
N GLY A 104 5.60 10.96 -12.71
CA GLY A 104 5.37 11.50 -11.38
C GLY A 104 5.69 13.00 -11.27
N PHE A 105 5.34 13.64 -10.15
CA PHE A 105 5.82 15.00 -9.85
C PHE A 105 7.18 14.98 -9.14
N GLY A 106 7.51 13.90 -8.44
CA GLY A 106 8.73 13.77 -7.64
C GLY A 106 9.37 12.38 -7.75
N GLY A 107 9.97 11.93 -6.64
CA GLY A 107 10.64 10.62 -6.58
C GLY A 107 9.66 9.48 -6.32
N TYR A 108 8.75 9.67 -5.37
CA TYR A 108 7.55 8.86 -5.17
C TYR A 108 6.35 9.77 -5.07
N ASP A 109 5.28 9.40 -5.76
CA ASP A 109 4.02 10.13 -5.75
C ASP A 109 2.90 9.24 -5.22
N LEU A 110 1.90 9.87 -4.61
CA LEU A 110 0.66 9.28 -4.16
C LEU A 110 -0.28 9.04 -5.36
N TYR A 111 -0.85 7.84 -5.40
CA TYR A 111 -1.83 7.39 -6.38
C TYR A 111 -3.09 6.89 -5.66
N LYS A 112 -4.21 6.92 -6.37
CA LYS A 112 -5.46 6.29 -5.96
C LYS A 112 -5.98 5.36 -7.06
N CYS A 113 -6.71 4.33 -6.67
CA CYS A 113 -7.43 3.43 -7.55
C CYS A 113 -8.76 3.06 -6.90
N LYS A 114 -9.87 3.27 -7.60
CA LYS A 114 -11.17 2.77 -7.13
C LYS A 114 -11.24 1.26 -7.31
N ILE A 115 -11.70 0.56 -6.28
CA ILE A 115 -12.09 -0.85 -6.36
C ILE A 115 -13.60 -0.88 -6.51
N ASN A 116 -14.07 -1.49 -7.59
CA ASN A 116 -15.48 -1.64 -7.92
C ASN A 116 -16.11 -2.77 -7.09
N GLU A 117 -17.45 -2.79 -7.03
CA GLU A 117 -18.21 -3.81 -6.30
C GLU A 117 -17.96 -5.24 -6.84
N ASP A 118 -17.68 -5.36 -8.14
CA ASP A 118 -17.32 -6.62 -8.80
C ASP A 118 -15.84 -7.02 -8.60
N SER A 119 -15.14 -6.37 -7.67
CA SER A 119 -13.71 -6.56 -7.39
C SER A 119 -12.77 -6.21 -8.55
N THR A 120 -13.26 -5.52 -9.59
CA THR A 120 -12.39 -4.95 -10.62
C THR A 120 -11.77 -3.63 -10.18
N TYR A 121 -10.62 -3.31 -10.76
CA TYR A 121 -9.91 -2.07 -10.49
C TYR A 121 -10.16 -1.06 -11.60
N GLU A 122 -10.35 0.20 -11.24
CA GLU A 122 -10.16 1.32 -12.16
C GLU A 122 -8.66 1.52 -12.43
N LYS A 123 -8.31 2.39 -13.39
CA LYS A 123 -6.92 2.73 -13.63
C LYS A 123 -6.41 3.60 -12.49
N ALA A 124 -5.23 3.28 -11.96
CA ALA A 124 -4.62 4.11 -10.92
C ALA A 124 -4.26 5.50 -11.44
N GLU A 125 -4.69 6.51 -10.70
CA GLU A 125 -4.51 7.93 -11.01
C GLU A 125 -3.60 8.58 -9.99
N LYS A 126 -2.68 9.42 -10.45
CA LYS A 126 -1.83 10.23 -9.59
C LYS A 126 -2.69 11.26 -8.87
N LEU A 127 -2.48 11.45 -7.57
CA LEU A 127 -3.12 12.55 -6.86
C LEU A 127 -2.51 13.88 -7.29
N GLU A 128 -3.35 14.89 -7.44
CA GLU A 128 -2.89 16.22 -7.83
C GLU A 128 -2.17 16.95 -6.69
N LYS A 129 -1.41 17.99 -7.04
CA LYS A 129 -0.91 18.95 -6.06
C LYS A 129 -2.09 19.62 -5.34
N PRO A 130 -1.99 19.91 -4.03
CA PRO A 130 -0.78 19.90 -3.21
C PRO A 130 -0.55 18.60 -2.41
N LEU A 131 -1.32 17.52 -2.66
CA LEU A 131 -1.09 16.25 -1.96
C LEU A 131 0.25 15.67 -2.37
N ASN A 132 0.53 15.61 -3.67
CA ASN A 132 1.87 15.39 -4.19
C ASN A 132 2.68 16.68 -4.25
N SER A 133 3.98 16.52 -4.04
CA SER A 133 5.02 17.54 -4.09
C SER A 133 5.98 17.25 -5.25
N VAL A 134 7.10 17.98 -5.32
CA VAL A 134 8.19 17.69 -6.28
C VAL A 134 9.25 16.75 -5.68
N LYS A 135 8.95 16.11 -4.54
CA LYS A 135 9.85 15.25 -3.74
C LYS A 135 9.19 13.89 -3.50
N ASP A 136 9.56 13.18 -2.44
CA ASP A 136 8.91 11.91 -2.10
C ASP A 136 7.66 12.18 -1.27
N ASP A 137 6.53 11.59 -1.65
CA ASP A 137 5.26 11.61 -0.93
C ASP A 137 4.77 10.17 -0.70
N LEU A 138 4.69 9.79 0.58
CA LEU A 138 4.62 8.41 1.06
C LEU A 138 3.46 8.18 2.03
N SER A 139 2.96 6.95 2.08
CA SER A 139 2.15 6.43 3.19
C SER A 139 0.93 7.28 3.57
N LEU A 140 0.11 7.64 2.57
CA LEU A 140 -1.15 8.35 2.82
C LEU A 140 -2.16 7.44 3.52
N ILE A 141 -2.78 7.97 4.56
CA ILE A 141 -3.93 7.37 5.24
C ILE A 141 -5.07 8.38 5.32
N MET A 142 -6.30 7.92 5.11
CA MET A 142 -7.52 8.73 5.22
C MET A 142 -8.25 8.45 6.54
N ASN A 143 -8.98 9.44 7.03
CA ASN A 143 -9.98 9.23 8.06
C ASN A 143 -11.22 8.51 7.52
N ALA A 144 -12.09 8.02 8.40
CA ALA A 144 -13.22 7.16 8.02
C ALA A 144 -14.25 7.82 7.07
N ASN A 145 -14.31 9.15 7.01
CA ASN A 145 -15.22 9.87 6.11
C ASN A 145 -14.50 10.44 4.86
N ASN A 146 -13.23 10.09 4.65
CA ASN A 146 -12.40 10.51 3.52
C ASN A 146 -12.28 12.04 3.33
N THR A 147 -12.42 12.81 4.40
CA THR A 147 -12.32 14.29 4.35
C THR A 147 -10.98 14.84 4.83
N SER A 148 -10.19 14.04 5.55
CA SER A 148 -8.87 14.44 6.04
C SER A 148 -7.98 13.23 6.23
N GLY A 149 -6.68 13.44 6.41
CA GLY A 149 -5.75 12.34 6.57
C GLY A 149 -4.35 12.80 6.90
N PHE A 150 -3.44 11.83 6.92
CA PHE A 150 -2.01 12.04 7.12
C PHE A 150 -1.23 11.48 5.94
N LEU A 151 -0.07 12.06 5.66
CA LEU A 151 0.91 11.53 4.71
C LEU A 151 2.33 11.88 5.19
N SER A 152 3.32 11.08 4.79
CA SER A 152 4.73 11.40 4.97
C SER A 152 5.27 12.08 3.72
N SER A 153 6.09 13.12 3.85
CA SER A 153 6.59 13.84 2.69
C SER A 153 7.94 14.51 2.92
N LYS A 154 8.77 14.51 1.87
CA LYS A 154 10.01 15.31 1.79
C LYS A 154 9.82 16.66 1.13
N ARG A 155 8.60 17.20 1.16
CA ARG A 155 8.28 18.51 0.59
C ARG A 155 9.15 19.62 1.18
N LEU A 156 9.45 20.62 0.35
CA LEU A 156 10.22 21.78 0.76
C LEU A 156 9.54 22.54 1.91
N GLY A 157 10.34 23.04 2.84
CA GLY A 157 9.86 23.74 4.03
C GLY A 157 9.53 22.83 5.22
N GLY A 158 9.75 21.52 5.08
CA GLY A 158 9.74 20.56 6.18
C GLY A 158 10.84 20.79 7.22
N LYS A 159 10.73 20.11 8.35
CA LYS A 159 11.72 20.12 9.44
C LYS A 159 12.78 19.03 9.29
N GLY A 160 12.48 17.96 8.54
CA GLY A 160 13.39 16.84 8.31
C GLY A 160 13.37 16.38 6.85
N ASP A 161 13.82 15.15 6.63
CA ASP A 161 13.61 14.48 5.33
C ASP A 161 12.13 14.10 5.23
N ASP A 162 11.72 12.97 5.82
CA ASP A 162 10.33 12.52 5.82
C ASP A 162 9.57 13.09 7.04
N ASP A 163 8.76 14.13 6.82
CA ASP A 163 7.88 14.71 7.84
C ASP A 163 6.43 14.23 7.68
N ILE A 164 5.69 14.16 8.80
CA ILE A 164 4.24 13.84 8.79
C ILE A 164 3.44 15.12 8.61
N TYR A 165 2.57 15.15 7.60
CA TYR A 165 1.65 16.24 7.30
C TYR A 165 0.21 15.79 7.50
N VAL A 166 -0.63 16.71 7.97
CA VAL A 166 -2.09 16.57 7.98
C VAL A 166 -2.70 17.37 6.83
N PHE A 167 -3.72 16.83 6.19
CA PHE A 167 -4.48 17.54 5.15
C PHE A 167 -5.98 17.41 5.37
N LYS A 168 -6.72 18.35 4.77
CA LYS A 168 -8.19 18.33 4.73
C LYS A 168 -8.65 18.64 3.31
N MET A 169 -9.53 17.79 2.79
CA MET A 169 -10.20 18.00 1.51
C MET A 169 -11.19 19.15 1.67
N LYS A 170 -11.19 20.08 0.71
CA LYS A 170 -12.13 21.20 0.66
C LYS A 170 -13.44 20.78 -0.01
#